data_AF-A0A9W9ZIT5-F1
#
_entry.id   AF-A0A9W9ZIT5-F1
#
_cell.length_a   1.000
_cell.length_b   1.000
_cell.length_c   1.000
_cell.angle_alpha   90.00
_cell.angle_beta   90.00
_cell.angle_gamma   90.00
#
_symmetry.space_group_name_H-M   'P 1'
#
loop_
_entity.id
_entity.type
_entity.pdbx_description
1 polymer ?
#
loop_
_entity_poly.entity_id
_entity_poly.type
_entity_poly.pdbx_seq_one_letter_code
_entity_poly.pdbx_strand_id
1 'polypeptide(L)' 'MGGLICFILRYNELDDYQDMMKELENARRWENISKKRLPYFEADDMPKKALAFLYKVVKN' A
#
# COMPACT_ATOMS: atom_id res chain seq x y z
N MET A 1 -0.34 -5.37 -20.52
CA MET A 1 0.36 -6.37 -19.69
C MET A 1 0.05 -6.04 -18.24
N GLY A 2 -0.49 -6.99 -17.48
CA GLY A 2 -0.74 -6.81 -16.05
C GLY A 2 0.54 -7.00 -15.24
N GLY A 3 0.59 -6.44 -14.04
CA GLY A 3 1.75 -6.52 -13.14
C GLY A 3 1.32 -6.53 -11.68
N LEU A 4 2.26 -6.81 -10.79
CA LEU A 4 2.06 -6.68 -9.34
C LEU A 4 2.82 -5.45 -8.84
N ILE A 5 2.15 -4.64 -8.02
CA ILE A 5 2.74 -3.50 -7.33
C ILE A 5 2.73 -3.82 -5.84
N CYS A 6 3.88 -3.71 -5.21
CA CYS A 6 4.03 -3.84 -3.76
C CYS A 6 4.65 -2.56 -3.21
N PHE A 7 4.01 -1.98 -2.20
CA PHE A 7 4.59 -0.87 -1.45
C PHE A 7 4.31 -1.03 0.03
N ILE A 8 5.22 -0.50 0.84
CA ILE A 8 5.14 -0.48 2.29
C ILE A 8 4.94 0.96 2.70
N LEU A 9 3.86 1.23 3.42
CA LEU A 9 3.55 2.54 3.98
C LEU A 9 3.69 2.49 5.49
N ARG A 10 4.27 3.54 6.06
CA ARG A 10 4.13 3.79 7.49
C ARG A 10 2.73 4.30 7.79
N TYR A 11 2.28 4.12 9.02
CA TYR A 11 0.93 4.56 9.41
C TYR A 11 0.73 6.06 9.25
N ASN A 12 1.75 6.89 9.46
CA ASN A 12 1.68 8.34 9.29
C ASN A 12 1.70 8.78 7.81
N GLU A 13 2.16 7.93 6.90
CA GLU A 13 2.14 8.18 5.45
C GLU A 13 0.84 7.67 4.82
N LEU A 14 0.09 6.82 5.52
CA LEU A 14 -1.12 6.21 4.97
C LEU A 14 -2.14 7.26 4.56
N ASP A 15 -2.34 8.29 5.38
CA ASP A 15 -3.32 9.35 5.11
C ASP A 15 -2.98 10.12 3.82
N ASP A 16 -1.70 10.28 3.49
CA ASP A 16 -1.24 10.98 2.28
C ASP A 16 -1.55 10.19 0.99
N TYR A 17 -1.55 8.85 1.07
CA TYR A 17 -1.67 7.99 -0.12
C TYR A 17 -3.01 7.25 -0.22
N GLN A 18 -3.76 7.13 0.87
CA GLN A 18 -4.95 6.27 0.93
C GLN A 18 -6.02 6.68 -0.09
N ASP A 19 -6.22 7.99 -0.30
CA ASP A 19 -7.26 8.44 -1.21
C ASP A 19 -6.87 8.22 -2.68
N MET A 20 -5.62 8.46 -3.05
CA MET A 20 -5.10 8.09 -4.38
C MET A 20 -5.22 6.58 -4.64
N MET A 21 -4.92 5.74 -3.64
CA MET A 21 -5.08 4.29 -3.75
C MET A 21 -6.55 3.91 -3.99
N LYS A 22 -7.50 4.50 -3.26
CA LYS A 22 -8.94 4.27 -3.45
C LYS A 22 -9.40 4.72 -4.84
N GLU A 23 -8.92 5.84 -5.36
CA GLU A 23 -9.27 6.31 -6.70
C GLU A 23 -8.86 5.29 -7.77
N LEU A 24 -7.67 4.70 -7.65
CA LEU A 24 -7.17 3.68 -8.56
C LEU A 24 -7.95 2.36 -8.46
N GLU A 25 -8.38 1.97 -7.26
CA GLU A 25 -9.27 0.83 -7.01
C GLU A 25 -10.65 1.07 -7.64
N ASN A 26 -11.26 2.22 -7.38
CA ASN A 26 -12.58 2.59 -7.90
C ASN A 26 -12.59 2.69 -9.43
N ALA A 27 -11.50 3.16 -10.03
CA ALA A 27 -11.32 3.19 -11.48
C ALA A 27 -11.07 1.81 -12.10
N ARG A 28 -11.04 0.73 -11.29
CA ARG A 28 -10.67 -0.64 -11.69
C ARG A 28 -9.33 -0.70 -12.43
N ARG A 29 -8.41 0.19 -12.08
CA ARG A 29 -7.03 0.18 -12.59
C ARG A 29 -6.20 -0.78 -11.76
N TRP A 30 -6.37 -0.71 -10.43
CA TRP A 30 -5.70 -1.60 -9.48
C TRP A 30 -6.72 -2.44 -8.71
N GLU A 31 -6.32 -3.65 -8.34
CA GLU A 31 -7.09 -4.58 -7.51
C GLU A 31 -6.25 -4.92 -6.28
N ASN A 32 -6.75 -4.63 -5.06
CA ASN A 32 -6.06 -4.97 -3.83
C ASN A 32 -6.09 -6.50 -3.64
N ILE A 33 -4.92 -7.14 -3.65
CA ILE A 33 -4.79 -8.58 -3.42
C ILE A 33 -4.54 -8.85 -1.94
N SER A 34 -3.73 -8.01 -1.29
CA SER A 34 -3.35 -8.24 0.10
C SER A 34 -3.00 -6.94 0.81
N LYS A 35 -3.37 -6.89 2.09
CA LYS A 35 -2.92 -5.90 3.06
C LYS A 35 -2.41 -6.62 4.29
N LYS A 36 -1.14 -6.42 4.65
CA LYS A 36 -0.53 -7.02 5.84
C LYS A 36 0.07 -5.96 6.74
N ARG A 37 -0.12 -6.14 8.06
CA ARG A 37 0.61 -5.40 9.08
C ARG A 37 1.99 -6.01 9.22
N LEU A 38 3.02 -5.20 9.12
CA LEU A 38 4.40 -5.62 9.30
C LEU A 38 4.89 -5.16 10.68
N PRO A 39 5.50 -6.05 11.49
CA PRO A 39 6.36 -5.62 12.58
C PRO A 39 7.61 -4.96 11.98
N TYR A 40 7.88 -3.71 12.33
CA TYR A 40 9.05 -2.99 11.80
C TYR A 40 10.29 -3.19 12.71
N PHE A 41 11.47 -3.13 12.10
CA PHE A 41 12.78 -3.32 12.72
C PHE A 41 13.30 -2.04 13.41
N GLU A 42 14.14 -2.25 14.43
CA GLU A 42 14.59 -1.34 15.50
C GLU A 42 15.38 -0.09 15.07
N ALA A 43 14.72 0.92 14.51
CA ALA A 43 15.27 2.28 14.50
C ALA A 43 14.40 3.17 15.39
N ASP A 44 14.98 3.69 16.47
CA ASP A 44 14.26 4.27 17.62
C ASP A 44 13.39 5.51 17.29
N ASP A 45 13.61 6.14 16.14
CA ASP A 45 12.93 7.40 15.77
C ASP A 45 11.78 7.24 14.76
N MET A 46 11.41 6.02 14.38
CA MET A 46 10.38 5.80 13.34
C MET A 46 9.06 5.18 13.87
N PRO A 47 7.91 5.48 13.22
CA PRO A 47 6.62 4.88 13.58
C PRO A 47 6.68 3.36 13.62
N LYS A 48 6.29 2.79 14.77
CA LYS A 48 6.45 1.35 15.09
C LYS A 48 5.58 0.39 14.28
N LYS A 49 4.80 0.88 13.32
CA LYS A 49 3.85 0.08 12.54
C LYS A 49 3.91 0.48 11.09
N ALA A 50 3.95 -0.52 10.21
CA ALA A 50 3.87 -0.35 8.77
C ALA A 50 2.83 -1.32 8.17
N LEU A 51 2.35 -0.97 6.99
CA LEU A 51 1.41 -1.75 6.19
C LEU A 51 2.06 -2.07 4.85
N ALA A 52 2.15 -3.35 4.52
CA ALA A 52 2.44 -3.79 3.16
C ALA A 52 1.13 -3.95 2.39
N PHE A 53 1.09 -3.37 1.21
CA PHE A 53 0.00 -3.55 0.26
C PHE A 53 0.51 -4.24 -1.00
N LEU A 54 -0.24 -5.22 -1.47
CA LEU A 54 -0.01 -5.90 -2.74
C LEU A 54 -1.21 -5.66 -3.65
N TYR A 55 -0.94 -5.07 -4.81
CA TYR A 55 -1.92 -4.75 -5.83
C TYR A 55 -1.63 -5.47 -7.13
N LYS A 56 -2.69 -5.86 -7.83
CA LYS A 56 -2.63 -6.26 -9.23
C LYS A 56 -3.01 -5.08 -10.11
N VAL A 57 -2.20 -4.79 -11.11
CA VAL A 57 -2.52 -3.83 -12.16
C VAL A 57 -3.40 -4.52 -13.19
N VAL A 58 -4.64 -4.04 -13.28
CA VAL A 58 -5.68 -4.59 -14.16
C VAL A 58 -5.74 -3.80 -15.48
N LYS A 59 -5.56 -2.47 -15.42
CA LYS A 59 -5.53 -1.57 -16.58
C LYS A 59 -4.51 -0.45 -16.35
N ASN A 60 -3.76 -0.10 -17.39
CA ASN A 60 -2.90 1.08 -17.45
C ASN A 60 -3.59 2.19 -18.23
#